data_AF-A0A2V9VZB8-F1
#
_entry.id   AF-A0A2V9VZB8-F1
#
_cell.length_a   1.000
_cell.length_b   1.000
_cell.length_c   1.000
_cell.angle_alpha   90.00
_cell.angle_beta   90.00
_cell.angle_gamma   90.00
#
_symmetry.space_group_name_H-M   'P 1'
#
loop_
_entity.id
_entity.type
_entity.pdbx_description
1 polymer ?
#
loop_
_entity_poly.entity_id
_entity_poly.type
_entity_poly.pdbx_seq_one_letter_code
_entity_poly.pdbx_strand_id
1 'polypeptide(L)'
;YLGFGFFDFVPTKLILTSELKTASDDWFSDFANSGLPEIATGRLPVRTVDEANTVVGKIVGYERDRDGGDWTDQALLVADRNDDSNFSQESQSVQALLPKSMTVTDVFATDLDAKTAGQ
;
A
#
# COMPACT_ATOMS: atom_id res chain seq x y z
N TYR A 1 1.92 -14.49 26.20
CA TYR A 1 2.12 -13.04 26.32
C TYR A 1 3.61 -12.77 26.15
N LEU A 2 4.03 -12.00 25.13
CA LEU A 2 5.45 -11.85 24.73
C LEU A 2 6.20 -10.69 25.40
N GLY A 3 5.60 -9.99 26.36
CA GLY A 3 6.29 -8.99 27.18
C GLY A 3 6.66 -7.68 26.47
N PHE A 4 6.21 -7.50 25.22
CA PHE A 4 6.50 -6.29 24.44
C PHE A 4 5.74 -5.04 24.92
N GLY A 5 4.62 -5.17 25.63
CA GLY A 5 3.81 -4.04 26.11
C GLY A 5 2.55 -3.79 25.27
N PHE A 6 1.73 -2.82 25.69
CA PHE A 6 0.50 -2.43 25.00
C PHE A 6 0.82 -1.46 23.85
N PHE A 7 1.24 -2.02 22.71
CA PHE A 7 1.63 -1.24 21.54
C PHE A 7 0.50 -0.91 20.56
N ASP A 8 -0.69 -1.48 20.78
CA ASP A 8 -1.88 -1.19 19.99
C ASP A 8 -2.81 -0.27 20.77
N PHE A 9 -2.78 1.03 20.45
CA PHE A 9 -3.74 1.99 20.99
C PHE A 9 -5.16 1.73 20.50
N VAL A 10 -5.30 1.14 19.31
CA VAL A 10 -6.57 0.72 18.71
C VAL A 10 -6.44 -0.73 18.25
N PRO A 11 -6.98 -1.72 18.98
CA PRO A 11 -6.90 -3.13 18.58
C PRO A 11 -7.59 -3.40 17.25
N THR A 12 -6.99 -4.19 16.36
CA THR A 12 -7.62 -4.61 15.09
C THR A 12 -8.43 -5.89 15.26
N LYS A 13 -9.48 -6.10 14.44
CA LYS A 13 -10.26 -7.34 14.49
C LYS A 13 -9.65 -8.37 13.54
N LEU A 14 -9.43 -9.58 14.04
CA LEU A 14 -9.07 -10.70 13.19
C LEU A 14 -10.34 -11.27 12.51
N ILE A 15 -10.37 -11.25 11.19
CA ILE A 15 -11.41 -11.84 10.35
C ILE A 15 -10.89 -13.07 9.62
N LEU A 16 -11.79 -13.96 9.21
CA LEU A 16 -11.44 -15.11 8.38
C LEU A 16 -11.80 -14.77 6.93
N THR A 17 -10.82 -14.85 6.02
CA THR A 17 -11.05 -14.79 4.57
C THR A 17 -11.10 -16.21 3.98
N SER A 18 -11.32 -16.34 2.67
CA SER A 18 -11.32 -17.66 2.02
C SER A 18 -10.00 -18.41 2.20
N GLU A 19 -8.89 -17.66 2.24
CA GLU A 19 -7.54 -18.25 2.25
C GLU A 19 -6.89 -18.23 3.64
N LEU A 20 -7.11 -17.18 4.44
CA LEU A 20 -6.39 -16.99 5.70
C LEU A 20 -7.15 -16.15 6.72
N LYS A 21 -6.74 -16.27 7.99
CA LYS A 21 -7.20 -15.36 9.06
C LYS A 21 -6.29 -14.15 9.11
N THR A 22 -6.85 -12.94 8.96
CA THR A 22 -6.09 -11.69 8.87
C THR A 22 -6.67 -10.59 9.74
N ALA A 23 -5.86 -9.59 10.07
CA ALA A 23 -6.31 -8.35 10.70
C ALA A 23 -7.09 -7.47 9.70
N SER A 24 -8.16 -6.82 10.15
CA SER A 24 -8.99 -5.94 9.33
C SER A 24 -9.43 -4.72 10.13
N ASP A 25 -9.08 -3.55 9.60
CA ASP A 25 -9.57 -2.26 10.09
C ASP A 25 -10.87 -1.84 9.39
N ASP A 26 -11.19 -2.39 8.21
CA ASP A 26 -12.48 -2.18 7.51
C ASP A 26 -13.67 -2.54 8.40
N TRP A 27 -13.48 -3.51 9.31
CA TRP A 27 -14.48 -3.90 10.29
C TRP A 27 -14.98 -2.74 11.17
N PHE A 28 -14.16 -1.72 11.43
CA PHE A 28 -14.60 -0.54 12.20
C PHE A 28 -15.66 0.30 11.49
N SER A 29 -15.71 0.17 10.17
CA SER A 29 -16.57 0.93 9.28
C SER A 29 -17.58 0.07 8.52
N ASP A 30 -17.69 -1.23 8.85
CA ASP A 30 -18.72 -2.14 8.33
C ASP A 30 -19.91 -2.17 9.30
N PHE A 31 -20.70 -1.10 9.26
CA PHE A 31 -21.93 -0.91 10.01
C PHE A 31 -23.06 -1.82 9.50
N ALA A 32 -23.04 -2.22 8.23
CA ALA A 32 -24.05 -3.11 7.65
C ALA A 32 -23.75 -4.61 7.89
N ASN A 33 -22.57 -4.97 8.40
CA ASN A 33 -22.06 -6.34 8.49
C ASN A 33 -22.06 -7.06 7.13
N SER A 34 -21.71 -6.31 6.08
CA SER A 34 -21.64 -6.79 4.70
C SER A 34 -20.29 -7.40 4.35
N GLY A 35 -19.27 -7.20 5.20
CA GLY A 35 -17.87 -7.50 4.91
C GLY A 35 -17.16 -6.42 4.11
N LEU A 36 -17.81 -5.28 3.84
CA LEU A 36 -17.24 -4.12 3.16
C LEU A 36 -17.41 -2.87 4.02
N PRO A 37 -16.43 -1.95 4.04
CA PRO A 37 -16.54 -0.70 4.79
C PRO A 37 -17.48 0.30 4.10
N GLU A 38 -18.35 0.97 4.86
CA GLU A 38 -19.20 2.06 4.34
C GLU A 38 -18.50 3.43 4.29
N ILE A 39 -17.40 3.60 5.04
CA ILE A 39 -16.56 4.79 4.99
C ILE A 39 -15.10 4.41 4.81
N ALA A 40 -14.33 5.24 4.10
CA ALA A 40 -12.90 5.05 3.93
C ALA A 40 -12.21 5.13 5.31
N THR A 41 -11.62 4.02 5.73
CA THR A 41 -10.92 3.89 7.01
C THR A 41 -9.46 3.56 6.76
N GLY A 42 -8.58 4.26 7.45
CA GLY A 42 -7.14 4.02 7.40
C GLY A 42 -6.50 4.21 8.77
N ARG A 43 -5.34 3.60 8.97
CA ARG A 43 -4.58 3.64 10.22
C ARG A 43 -3.27 4.40 10.02
N LEU A 44 -2.92 5.27 10.97
CA LEU A 44 -1.55 5.75 11.14
C LEU A 44 -0.87 4.88 12.21
N PRO A 45 -0.04 3.89 11.83
CA PRO A 45 0.57 2.96 12.79
C PRO A 45 1.77 3.62 13.49
N VAL A 46 1.50 4.45 14.50
CA VAL A 46 2.50 5.18 15.28
C VAL A 46 2.41 4.86 16.76
N ARG A 47 3.56 4.86 17.44
CA ARG A 47 3.72 4.54 18.86
C ARG A 47 4.16 5.74 19.67
N THR A 48 4.88 6.67 19.06
CA THR A 48 5.41 7.87 19.72
C THR A 48 4.84 9.14 19.10
N VAL A 49 4.91 10.24 19.86
CA VAL A 49 4.53 11.57 19.36
C VAL A 49 5.42 11.98 18.18
N ASP A 50 6.70 11.61 18.19
CA ASP A 50 7.63 11.96 17.11
C ASP A 50 7.30 11.21 15.81
N GLU A 51 6.90 9.94 15.90
CA GLU A 51 6.39 9.17 14.76
C GLU A 51 5.09 9.78 14.22
N ALA A 52 4.17 10.17 15.12
CA ALA A 52 2.92 10.83 14.75
C ALA A 52 3.19 12.15 14.01
N ASN A 53 4.07 12.99 14.55
CA ASN A 53 4.48 14.25 13.93
C ASN A 53 5.11 14.01 12.55
N THR A 54 5.92 12.96 12.39
CA THR A 54 6.55 12.61 11.12
C THR A 54 5.52 12.21 10.07
N VAL A 55 4.59 11.30 10.40
CA VAL A 55 3.59 10.81 9.45
C VAL A 55 2.57 11.89 9.09
N VAL A 56 2.05 12.62 10.07
CA VAL A 56 1.13 13.76 9.85
C VAL A 56 1.82 14.85 9.05
N GLY A 57 3.09 15.15 9.33
CA GLY A 57 3.87 16.12 8.57
C GLY A 57 3.98 15.78 7.08
N LYS A 58 4.18 14.49 6.75
CA LYS A 58 4.19 14.03 5.34
C LYS A 58 2.85 14.24 4.64
N ILE A 59 1.75 13.90 5.30
CA ILE A 59 0.38 14.07 4.75
C ILE A 59 0.11 15.56 4.49
N VAL A 60 0.35 16.41 5.50
CA VAL A 60 0.13 17.85 5.37
C VAL A 60 1.03 18.48 4.30
N GLY A 61 2.28 18.03 4.20
CA GLY A 61 3.20 18.48 3.15
C GLY A 61 2.66 18.14 1.76
N TYR A 62 2.31 16.87 1.55
CA TYR A 62 1.77 16.39 0.27
C TYR A 62 0.48 17.11 -0.13
N GLU A 63 -0.45 17.35 0.80
CA GLU A 63 -1.73 18.00 0.50
C GLU A 63 -1.61 19.52 0.25
N ARG A 64 -0.57 20.17 0.77
CA ARG A 64 -0.38 21.62 0.63
C ARG A 64 0.44 22.01 -0.60
N ASP A 65 1.31 21.14 -1.07
CA ASP A 65 2.13 21.40 -2.26
C ASP A 65 1.28 21.29 -3.53
N ARG A 66 0.70 22.43 -3.93
CA ARG A 66 -0.25 22.54 -5.05
C ARG A 66 0.30 22.13 -6.41
N ASP A 67 1.61 22.22 -6.58
CA ASP A 67 2.26 21.92 -7.86
C ASP A 67 2.81 20.48 -7.90
N GLY A 68 2.69 19.71 -6.81
CA GLY A 68 3.04 18.29 -6.72
C GLY A 68 4.54 17.97 -6.87
N GLY A 69 5.32 18.80 -7.54
CA GLY A 69 6.68 18.50 -8.00
C GLY A 69 6.68 17.47 -9.14
N ASP A 70 7.70 17.47 -9.99
CA ASP A 70 7.80 16.58 -11.17
C ASP A 70 7.67 15.08 -10.85
N TRP A 71 7.81 14.69 -9.58
CA TRP A 71 7.65 13.31 -9.12
C TRP A 71 6.19 12.83 -9.11
N THR A 72 5.19 13.72 -9.05
CA THR A 72 3.77 13.31 -9.07
C THR A 72 3.30 12.83 -10.45
N ASP A 73 4.04 13.17 -11.51
CA ASP A 73 3.81 12.69 -12.88
C ASP A 73 4.65 11.44 -13.19
N GLN A 74 5.15 10.73 -12.17
CA GLN A 74 5.95 9.51 -12.34
C GLN A 74 5.29 8.30 -11.69
N ALA A 75 5.35 7.15 -12.36
CA ALA A 75 4.92 5.86 -11.81
C ALA A 75 6.02 4.81 -11.97
N LEU A 76 6.14 3.95 -10.95
CA LEU A 76 7.02 2.79 -10.93
C LEU A 76 6.16 1.53 -10.84
N LEU A 77 6.29 0.64 -11.82
CA LEU A 77 5.57 -0.63 -11.87
C LEU A 77 6.58 -1.74 -11.64
N VAL A 78 6.36 -2.53 -10.59
CA VAL A 78 7.26 -3.61 -10.18
C VAL A 78 6.51 -4.93 -10.22
N ALA A 79 7.11 -5.95 -10.83
CA ALA A 79 6.59 -7.31 -10.85
C ALA A 79 7.74 -8.29 -10.62
N ASP A 80 7.45 -9.36 -9.88
CA ASP A 80 8.41 -10.44 -9.69
C ASP A 80 8.49 -11.33 -10.96
N ARG A 81 9.30 -12.39 -10.91
CA ARG A 81 9.40 -13.40 -11.96
C ARG A 81 8.02 -14.03 -12.19
N ASN A 82 7.65 -14.14 -13.45
CA ASN A 82 6.47 -14.87 -13.87
C ASN A 82 6.71 -16.37 -13.67
N ASP A 83 5.88 -17.00 -12.84
CA ASP A 83 5.89 -18.43 -12.57
C ASP A 83 4.49 -19.04 -12.80
N ASP A 84 3.71 -19.25 -11.74
CA ASP A 84 2.31 -19.68 -11.76
C ASP A 84 1.37 -18.52 -12.14
N SER A 85 1.85 -17.28 -12.09
CA SER A 85 1.11 -16.07 -12.47
C SER A 85 1.97 -15.09 -13.28
N ASN A 86 1.33 -14.30 -14.15
CA ASN A 86 2.01 -13.32 -15.00
C ASN A 86 1.72 -11.89 -14.53
N PHE A 87 2.31 -11.52 -13.39
CA PHE A 87 2.14 -10.18 -12.82
C PHE A 87 2.74 -9.07 -13.69
N SER A 88 3.73 -9.40 -14.54
CA SER A 88 4.29 -8.42 -15.50
C SER A 88 3.20 -7.96 -16.49
N GLN A 89 2.40 -8.90 -17.02
CA GLN A 89 1.29 -8.59 -17.93
C GLN A 89 0.13 -7.87 -17.21
N GLU A 90 -0.18 -8.26 -15.98
CA GLU A 90 -1.21 -7.58 -15.18
C GLU A 90 -0.80 -6.13 -14.86
N SER A 91 0.47 -5.91 -14.54
CA SER A 91 1.04 -4.58 -14.31
C SER A 91 0.92 -3.69 -15.56
N GLN A 92 1.23 -4.23 -16.74
CA GLN A 92 1.01 -3.53 -18.02
C GLN A 92 -0.47 -3.22 -18.29
N SER A 93 -1.39 -4.07 -17.83
CA SER A 93 -2.83 -3.80 -17.95
C SER A 93 -3.26 -2.61 -17.08
N VAL A 94 -2.67 -2.45 -15.89
CA VAL A 94 -2.85 -1.27 -15.04
C VAL A 94 -2.17 -0.04 -15.66
N GLN A 95 -0.98 -0.20 -16.24
CA GLN A 95 -0.24 0.88 -16.93
C GLN A 95 -1.09 1.53 -18.03
N ALA A 96 -1.85 0.73 -18.78
CA ALA A 96 -2.73 1.22 -19.84
C ALA A 96 -3.87 2.13 -19.33
N LEU A 97 -4.17 2.09 -18.02
CA LEU A 97 -5.18 2.95 -17.37
C LEU A 97 -4.59 4.25 -16.83
N LEU A 98 -3.26 4.39 -16.78
CA LEU A 98 -2.62 5.59 -16.27
C LEU A 98 -2.85 6.78 -17.21
N PRO A 99 -2.89 8.02 -16.67
CA PRO A 99 -2.90 9.22 -17.49
C PRO A 99 -1.72 9.23 -18.46
N LYS A 100 -1.95 9.60 -19.73
CA LYS A 100 -0.88 9.66 -20.75
C LYS A 100 0.21 10.68 -20.45
N SER A 101 -0.03 11.60 -19.51
CA SER A 101 0.97 12.57 -19.03
C SER A 101 2.00 11.94 -18.10
N MET A 102 1.74 10.75 -17.56
CA MET A 102 2.60 10.10 -16.58
C MET A 102 3.80 9.42 -17.25
N THR A 103 4.99 9.64 -16.71
CA THR A 103 6.20 8.92 -17.09
C THR A 103 6.27 7.62 -16.30
N VAL A 104 6.30 6.48 -16.99
CA VAL A 104 6.27 5.16 -16.34
C VAL A 104 7.62 4.46 -16.47
N THR A 105 8.11 3.91 -15.35
CA THR A 105 9.28 3.03 -15.30
C THR A 105 8.86 1.64 -14.87
N ASP A 106 9.26 0.62 -15.62
CA ASP A 106 8.96 -0.77 -15.33
C ASP A 106 10.20 -1.50 -14.80
N VAL A 107 10.03 -2.26 -13.72
CA VAL A 107 11.07 -3.11 -13.11
C VAL A 107 10.49 -4.51 -12.93
N PHE A 108 10.63 -5.33 -13.97
CA PHE A 108 10.09 -6.69 -13.99
C PHE A 108 11.21 -7.72 -13.84
N ALA A 109 11.21 -8.46 -12.72
CA ALA A 109 12.26 -9.44 -12.43
C ALA A 109 12.33 -10.59 -13.45
N THR A 110 11.25 -10.83 -14.20
CA THR A 110 11.25 -11.75 -15.36
C THR A 110 12.22 -11.32 -16.45
N ASP A 111 12.32 -10.01 -16.69
CA ASP A 111 13.10 -9.41 -17.78
C ASP A 111 14.52 -9.02 -17.33
N LEU A 112 14.75 -9.02 -16.02
CA LEU A 112 16.06 -8.77 -15.42
C LEU A 112 16.89 -10.05 -15.38
N ASP A 113 18.17 -9.94 -15.74
CA ASP A 113 19.10 -11.06 -15.54
C ASP A 113 19.31 -11.33 -14.04
N ALA A 114 19.78 -12.54 -13.70
CA ALA A 114 19.99 -12.95 -12.31
C ALA A 114 21.04 -12.10 -11.55
N LYS A 115 21.78 -11.22 -12.23
CA LYS A 115 22.77 -10.30 -11.62
C LYS A 115 22.18 -8.94 -11.29
N THR A 116 21.11 -8.53 -11.96
CA THR A 116 20.45 -7.23 -11.77
C THR A 116 19.34 -7.31 -10.73
N ALA A 117 18.74 -8.49 -10.51
CA ALA A 117 17.67 -8.71 -9.53
C ALA A 117 18.11 -8.72 -8.05
N GLY A 118 19.40 -8.53 -7.74
CA GLY A 118 19.96 -8.68 -6.40
C GLY A 118 20.72 -7.48 -5.84
N GLN A 119 20.54 -6.28 -6.40
CA GLN A 119 21.08 -5.03 -5.84
C GLN A 119 20.00 -4.17 -5.22
#